data_AF-A0A0F9G804-F1
#
_entry.id   AF-A0A0F9G804-F1
#
_cell.length_a   1.000
_cell.length_b   1.000
_cell.length_c   1.000
_cell.angle_alpha   90.00
_cell.angle_beta   90.00
_cell.angle_gamma   90.00
#
_symmetry.space_group_name_H-M   'P 1'
#
loop_
_entity.id
_entity.type
_entity.pdbx_description
1 polymer ?
#
loop_
_entity_poly.entity_id
_entity_poly.type
_entity_poly.pdbx_seq_one_letter_code
_entity_poly.pdbx_strand_id
1 'polypeptide(L)'
;VGNGYARPSFANNKTTWTTAAAGALSNAIEMAFAAATGPWGTVTYFGIFDALTGGNLLATGILGTPKVIDDGDTAKFAVGDLDITLD
;
A
#
# COMPACT_ATOMS: atom_id res chain seq x y z
N VAL A 1 9.37 -18.59 -5.57
CA VAL A 1 8.54 -17.81 -6.53
C VAL A 1 7.75 -16.81 -5.70
N GLY A 2 7.62 -15.54 -6.12
CA GLY A 2 6.91 -14.51 -5.35
C GLY A 2 5.38 -14.54 -5.47
N ASN A 3 4.80 -15.58 -6.08
CA ASN A 3 3.36 -15.77 -6.25
C ASN A 3 2.61 -14.55 -6.82
N GLY A 4 3.23 -13.86 -7.80
CA GLY A 4 2.65 -12.66 -8.41
C GLY A 4 2.81 -11.37 -7.60
N TYR A 5 3.42 -11.41 -6.41
CA TYR A 5 3.69 -10.23 -5.63
C TYR A 5 4.61 -9.26 -6.38
N ALA A 6 4.11 -8.05 -6.61
CA ALA A 6 4.87 -6.90 -7.12
C ALA A 6 4.34 -5.63 -6.45
N ARG A 7 5.26 -4.74 -6.06
CA ARG A 7 4.88 -3.43 -5.50
C ARG A 7 4.23 -2.59 -6.61
N PRO A 8 3.00 -2.09 -6.44
CA PRO A 8 2.44 -1.11 -7.36
C PRO A 8 3.14 0.25 -7.18
N SER A 9 3.29 1.00 -8.28
CA SER A 9 3.79 2.38 -8.23
C SER A 9 2.65 3.36 -8.43
N PHE A 10 2.58 4.38 -7.58
CA PHE A 10 1.64 5.48 -7.73
C PHE A 10 2.40 6.81 -7.78
N ALA A 11 1.95 7.73 -8.63
CA ALA A 11 2.57 9.03 -8.74
C ALA A 11 2.38 9.84 -7.45
N ASN A 12 3.41 10.52 -6.96
CA ASN A 12 3.27 11.43 -5.83
C ASN A 12 2.69 12.78 -6.29
N ASN A 13 1.37 12.85 -6.43
CA ASN A 13 0.66 14.07 -6.85
C ASN A 13 -0.74 14.14 -6.20
N LYS A 14 -1.48 15.22 -6.48
CA LYS A 14 -2.82 15.47 -5.91
C LYS A 14 -3.96 14.64 -6.50
N THR A 15 -3.69 13.86 -7.53
CA THR A 15 -4.62 12.83 -7.99
C THR A 15 -4.51 11.60 -7.10
N THR A 16 -3.30 11.21 -6.71
CA THR A 16 -3.07 10.02 -5.89
C THR A 16 -3.28 10.28 -4.40
N TRP A 17 -2.95 11.47 -3.91
CA TRP A 17 -2.96 11.84 -2.50
C TRP A 17 -3.79 13.08 -2.26
N THR A 18 -4.46 13.14 -1.10
CA THR A 18 -5.20 14.33 -0.69
C THR A 18 -4.27 15.54 -0.45
N THR A 19 -4.87 16.71 -0.29
CA THR A 19 -4.16 17.87 0.24
C THR A 19 -3.80 17.59 1.70
N ALA A 20 -2.51 17.75 2.04
CA ALA A 20 -2.06 17.52 3.40
C ALA A 20 -2.68 18.55 4.35
N ALA A 21 -3.15 18.10 5.50
CA ALA A 21 -3.69 18.93 6.55
C ALA A 21 -3.20 18.39 7.90
N ALA A 22 -2.73 19.29 8.77
CA ALA A 22 -2.20 18.94 10.10
C ALA A 22 -1.12 17.83 10.08
N GLY A 23 -0.25 17.80 9.05
CA GLY A 23 0.82 16.79 8.93
C GLY A 23 0.35 15.44 8.38
N ALA A 24 -0.94 15.28 8.07
CA ALA A 24 -1.54 14.05 7.56
C ALA A 24 -2.03 14.21 6.13
N LEU A 25 -2.01 13.11 5.38
CA LEU A 25 -2.68 12.95 4.09
C LEU A 25 -3.12 11.51 3.89
N SER A 26 -4.07 11.29 2.99
CA SER A 26 -4.61 9.97 2.70
C SER A 26 -4.62 9.71 1.18
N ASN A 27 -4.72 8.44 0.78
CA ASN A 27 -4.83 8.10 -0.64
C ASN A 27 -6.18 8.57 -1.23
N ALA A 28 -6.13 9.32 -2.32
CA ALA A 28 -7.29 9.85 -3.03
C ALA A 28 -7.82 8.90 -4.13
N ILE A 29 -7.11 7.80 -4.40
CA ILE A 29 -7.51 6.72 -5.31
C ILE A 29 -7.39 5.36 -4.63
N GLU A 30 -8.10 4.35 -5.15
CA GLU A 30 -7.87 2.96 -4.76
C GLU A 30 -6.44 2.55 -5.16
N MET A 31 -5.72 1.93 -4.23
CA MET A 31 -4.37 1.44 -4.45
C MET A 31 -4.36 -0.08 -4.42
N ALA A 32 -4.48 -0.69 -5.59
CA ALA A 32 -4.56 -2.13 -5.76
C ALA A 32 -3.23 -2.75 -6.22
N PHE A 33 -2.97 -3.96 -5.76
CA PHE A 33 -1.92 -4.84 -6.26
C PHE A 33 -2.43 -5.64 -7.46
N ALA A 34 -1.53 -6.32 -8.18
CA ALA A 34 -1.94 -7.37 -9.11
C ALA A 34 -2.55 -8.54 -8.33
N ALA A 35 -3.46 -9.29 -8.97
CA ALA A 35 -4.01 -10.50 -8.39
C ALA A 35 -2.90 -11.48 -8.02
N ALA A 36 -2.96 -12.02 -6.80
CA ALA A 36 -2.04 -13.04 -6.34
C ALA A 36 -2.19 -14.31 -7.19
N THR A 37 -1.07 -14.92 -7.55
CA THR A 37 -1.03 -16.20 -8.28
C THR A 37 -0.69 -17.36 -7.35
N GLY A 38 -1.00 -17.19 -6.06
CA GLY A 38 -0.65 -18.07 -4.95
C GLY A 38 -0.56 -17.29 -3.64
N PRO A 39 -0.52 -17.98 -2.49
CA PRO A 39 -0.60 -17.33 -1.18
C PRO A 39 0.61 -16.42 -0.90
N TRP A 40 0.35 -15.22 -0.36
CA TRP A 40 1.39 -14.34 0.19
C TRP A 40 1.50 -14.44 1.71
N GLY A 41 0.57 -15.14 2.35
CA GLY A 41 0.49 -15.32 3.80
C GLY A 41 -0.42 -14.29 4.47
N THR A 42 -0.27 -14.16 5.79
CA THR A 42 -1.00 -13.16 6.59
C THR A 42 -0.22 -11.86 6.64
N VAL A 43 -0.73 -10.83 5.97
CA VAL A 43 -0.18 -9.48 5.97
C VAL A 43 -0.67 -8.75 7.21
N THR A 44 0.26 -8.16 7.96
CA THR A 44 -0.01 -7.38 9.18
C THR A 44 0.56 -5.97 9.12
N TYR A 45 1.46 -5.70 8.18
CA TYR A 45 2.11 -4.39 8.01
C TYR A 45 2.13 -3.99 6.55
N PHE A 46 2.25 -2.68 6.30
CA PHE A 46 2.55 -2.13 4.99
C PHE A 46 3.78 -1.22 5.08
N GLY A 47 4.41 -0.99 3.93
CA GLY A 47 5.52 -0.05 3.79
C GLY A 47 5.45 0.71 2.48
N ILE A 48 5.85 1.97 2.50
CA ILE A 48 5.90 2.86 1.35
C ILE A 48 7.35 3.17 1.05
N PHE A 49 7.75 2.94 -0.18
CA PHE A 49 9.12 3.12 -0.66
C PHE A 49 9.17 4.19 -1.73
N ASP A 50 10.31 4.87 -1.84
CA ASP A 50 10.55 5.87 -2.89
C ASP A 50 10.84 5.25 -4.28
N ALA A 51 11.14 3.94 -4.34
CA ALA A 51 11.41 3.21 -5.58
C ALA A 51 10.86 1.77 -5.55
N LEU A 52 10.58 1.22 -6.74
CA LEU A 52 10.10 -0.15 -6.94
C LEU A 52 11.16 -1.21 -6.60
N THR A 53 12.42 -0.92 -6.93
CA THR A 53 13.57 -1.81 -6.75
C THR A 53 14.74 -1.03 -6.16
N GLY A 54 15.33 -1.52 -5.06
CA GLY A 54 16.10 -0.64 -4.19
C GLY A 54 15.18 0.47 -3.63
N GLY A 55 15.75 1.48 -3.00
CA GLY A 55 14.99 2.59 -2.42
C GLY A 55 14.85 2.54 -0.91
N ASN A 56 14.45 3.68 -0.35
CA ASN A 56 14.32 3.90 1.08
C ASN A 56 12.89 3.64 1.53
N LEU A 57 12.73 3.05 2.72
CA LEU A 57 11.44 2.97 3.39
C LEU A 57 11.11 4.37 3.93
N LEU A 58 10.07 4.99 3.39
CA LEU A 58 9.62 6.34 3.77
C LEU A 58 8.64 6.32 4.93
N ALA A 59 7.72 5.34 4.91
CA ALA A 59 6.68 5.19 5.91
C ALA A 59 6.31 3.71 6.08
N THR A 60 5.89 3.35 7.28
CA THR A 60 5.41 2.01 7.62
C THR A 60 4.21 2.13 8.53
N GLY A 61 3.35 1.11 8.55
CA GLY A 61 2.21 1.05 9.44
C GLY A 61 1.72 -0.37 9.65
N ILE A 62 1.01 -0.57 10.75
CA ILE A 62 0.31 -1.82 11.05
C ILE A 62 -1.10 -1.77 10.44
N LEU A 63 -1.56 -2.89 9.88
CA LEU A 63 -2.94 -3.01 9.44
C LEU A 63 -3.85 -3.16 10.66
N GLY A 64 -4.94 -2.39 10.72
CA GLY A 64 -5.92 -2.49 11.81
C GLY A 64 -6.53 -3.90 11.93
N THR A 65 -6.62 -4.62 10.80
CA THR A 65 -7.02 -6.02 10.75
C THR A 65 -6.02 -6.80 9.89
N PRO A 66 -5.40 -7.87 10.41
CA PRO A 66 -4.55 -8.76 9.61
C PRO A 66 -5.31 -9.32 8.39
N LYS A 67 -4.65 -9.39 7.24
CA LYS A 67 -5.25 -9.85 5.99
C LYS A 67 -4.52 -11.07 5.44
N VAL A 68 -5.22 -12.19 5.34
CA VAL A 68 -4.76 -13.35 4.55
C VAL A 68 -4.96 -13.03 3.08
N ILE A 69 -3.92 -13.27 2.26
CA ILE A 69 -3.96 -13.15 0.80
C ILE A 69 -3.66 -14.51 0.19
N ASP A 70 -4.67 -15.08 -0.46
CA ASP A 70 -4.62 -16.38 -1.14
C ASP A 70 -4.65 -16.23 -2.68
N ASP A 71 -4.60 -17.34 -3.40
CA ASP A 71 -4.64 -17.35 -4.86
C ASP A 71 -5.91 -16.68 -5.40
N GLY A 72 -5.75 -15.79 -6.37
CA GLY A 72 -6.83 -15.00 -6.96
C GLY A 72 -7.22 -13.74 -6.18
N ASP A 73 -6.74 -13.54 -4.95
CA ASP A 73 -7.03 -12.34 -4.18
C ASP A 73 -6.34 -11.10 -4.76
N THR A 74 -7.01 -9.95 -4.67
CA THR A 74 -6.43 -8.63 -4.96
C THR A 74 -6.32 -7.83 -3.67
N ALA A 75 -5.11 -7.71 -3.14
CA ALA A 75 -4.84 -6.82 -2.02
C ALA A 75 -5.00 -5.36 -2.47
N LYS A 76 -5.64 -4.52 -1.65
CA LYS A 76 -5.84 -3.10 -1.96
C LYS A 76 -6.09 -2.27 -0.71
N PHE A 77 -5.80 -0.99 -0.82
CA PHE A 77 -6.33 0.05 0.05
C PHE A 77 -7.44 0.80 -0.70
N ALA A 78 -8.65 0.85 -0.14
CA ALA A 78 -9.70 1.69 -0.73
C ALA A 78 -9.35 3.16 -0.54
N VAL A 79 -10.03 4.05 -1.28
CA VAL A 79 -9.85 5.50 -1.14
C VAL A 79 -10.01 5.91 0.33
N GLY A 80 -9.02 6.60 0.88
CA GLY A 80 -9.04 7.10 2.26
C GLY A 80 -8.60 6.11 3.34
N ASP A 81 -8.38 4.83 3.02
CA ASP A 81 -7.98 3.83 4.02
C ASP A 81 -6.50 3.90 4.41
N LEU A 82 -5.66 4.45 3.53
CA LEU A 82 -4.24 4.64 3.80
C LEU A 82 -3.99 6.09 4.21
N ASP A 83 -3.88 6.30 5.52
CA ASP A 83 -3.47 7.57 6.13
C ASP A 83 -1.98 7.55 6.47
N ILE A 84 -1.30 8.64 6.16
CA ILE A 84 0.10 8.87 6.51
C ILE A 84 0.20 10.20 7.24
N THR A 85 0.71 10.15 8.46
CA THR A 85 0.98 11.32 9.29
C THR A 85 2.49 11.40 9.58
N LEU A 86 3.05 12.61 9.48
CA LEU A 86 4.40 12.92 9.95
C LEU A 86 4.32 13.42 11.40
N ASP A 87 5.10 12.82 12.29
CA ASP A 87 5.31 13.25 13.68
C ASP A 87 6.54 14.16 13.79
#